data_AF-A0A1F7A930-F1
#
_entry.id   AF-A0A1F7A930-F1
#
_cell.length_a   1.000
_cell.length_b   1.000
_cell.length_c   1.000
_cell.angle_alpha   90.00
_cell.angle_beta   90.00
_cell.angle_gamma   90.00
#
_symmetry.space_group_name_H-M   'P 1'
#
loop_
_entity.id
_entity.type
_entity.pdbx_description
1 polymer ?
#
loop_
_entity_poly.entity_id
_entity_poly.type
_entity_poly.pdbx_seq_one_letter_code
_entity_poly.pdbx_strand_id
1 'polypeptide(L)'
;MIKKKNVSTNSAKPKKVSGAPEITKAAISGVKRIQPHDRPFIGFLALFIGFSVYTISSFLSSNNSYIEQMFTDVTGVPVEVVETNSPFSDMMSDHPNSEAIIALYYEGIIGGYADGTYKPENSVNRAEFAKMLVEAADLDYTKLPPSDIANCFTDVSDLPDHWFAPSVCASKYEGWVKGYDGGKYSPTKGINRAEAVKIILTAFEFDIPENSEVLTAPYEDVPLDAWYLGAAQAAKENGIVRKLGVFDASGGVSRAHVAQMIFNAMKSKGML
;
A
#
# COMPACT_ATOMS: atom_id res chain seq x y z
N MET A 1 -29.58 -56.18 43.22
CA MET A 1 -29.24 -55.29 42.08
C MET A 1 -29.57 -53.85 42.46
N ILE A 2 -28.57 -52.98 42.41
CA ILE A 2 -28.55 -51.64 43.01
C ILE A 2 -29.28 -50.64 42.09
N LYS A 3 -30.13 -49.78 42.69
CA LYS A 3 -30.83 -48.65 42.05
C LYS A 3 -29.84 -47.65 41.45
N LYS A 4 -30.10 -47.16 40.23
CA LYS A 4 -29.58 -45.85 39.76
C LYS A 4 -30.74 -44.91 39.47
N LYS A 5 -30.75 -43.80 40.21
CA LYS A 5 -31.64 -42.64 40.07
C LYS A 5 -31.20 -41.83 38.85
N ASN A 6 -32.18 -41.34 38.08
CA ASN A 6 -31.99 -40.29 37.09
C ASN A 6 -31.57 -38.98 37.77
N VAL A 7 -30.43 -38.43 37.36
CA VAL A 7 -29.99 -37.08 37.72
C VAL A 7 -30.16 -36.21 36.47
N SER A 8 -31.14 -35.31 36.51
CA SER A 8 -31.27 -34.18 35.61
C SER A 8 -30.20 -33.15 35.96
N THR A 9 -29.28 -32.86 35.04
CA THR A 9 -28.33 -31.76 35.17
C THR A 9 -28.90 -30.53 34.49
N ASN A 10 -29.45 -29.63 35.30
CA ASN A 10 -29.77 -28.27 34.92
C ASN A 10 -28.44 -27.48 34.91
N SER A 11 -27.88 -27.19 33.73
CA SER A 11 -26.74 -26.27 33.63
C SER A 11 -27.26 -24.86 33.36
N ALA A 12 -27.07 -23.99 34.35
CA ALA A 12 -27.42 -22.58 34.31
C ALA A 12 -26.47 -21.83 33.36
N LYS A 13 -27.04 -21.00 32.47
CA LYS A 13 -26.29 -20.04 31.65
C LYS A 13 -25.56 -19.02 32.55
N PRO A 14 -24.29 -18.67 32.26
CA PRO A 14 -23.59 -17.64 33.02
C PRO A 14 -24.16 -16.25 32.71
N LYS A 15 -24.43 -15.49 33.80
CA LYS A 15 -24.84 -14.09 33.78
C LYS A 15 -23.71 -13.21 33.23
N LYS A 16 -24.05 -12.35 32.28
CA LYS A 16 -23.18 -11.32 31.69
C LYS A 16 -22.90 -10.25 32.75
N VAL A 17 -21.64 -10.07 33.13
CA VAL A 17 -21.21 -8.97 34.01
C VAL A 17 -21.03 -7.72 33.15
N SER A 18 -21.85 -6.70 33.42
CA SER A 18 -21.83 -5.38 32.79
C SER A 18 -20.88 -4.46 33.55
N GLY A 19 -19.89 -3.87 32.86
CA GLY A 19 -19.03 -2.84 33.45
C GLY A 19 -17.70 -2.65 32.72
N ALA A 20 -17.72 -2.06 31.53
CA ALA A 20 -16.57 -1.39 30.93
C ALA A 20 -17.08 -0.10 30.26
N PRO A 21 -16.40 1.05 30.44
CA PRO A 21 -16.92 2.33 29.98
C PRO A 21 -16.88 2.42 28.44
N GLU A 22 -18.05 2.74 27.89
CA GLU A 22 -18.32 2.98 26.49
C GLU A 22 -17.79 4.37 26.11
N ILE A 23 -16.68 4.42 25.36
CA ILE A 23 -16.18 5.68 24.80
C ILE A 23 -17.00 5.96 23.54
N THR A 24 -18.07 6.72 23.70
CA THR A 24 -19.02 7.10 22.66
C THR A 24 -18.36 7.91 21.53
N LYS A 25 -18.52 7.42 20.30
CA LYS A 25 -18.22 8.12 19.03
C LYS A 25 -19.16 9.32 18.81
N ALA A 26 -18.96 10.42 19.54
CA ALA A 26 -19.71 11.65 19.30
C ALA A 26 -18.89 12.90 19.69
N ALA A 27 -17.88 13.26 18.89
CA ALA A 27 -17.28 14.60 18.94
C ALA A 27 -16.38 14.95 17.72
N ILE A 28 -16.75 14.61 16.48
CA ILE A 28 -16.16 15.30 15.29
C ILE A 28 -17.26 15.47 14.23
N SER A 29 -18.19 16.37 14.51
CA SER A 29 -19.16 16.89 13.55
C SER A 29 -18.89 18.39 13.45
N GLY A 30 -18.25 18.83 12.37
CA GLY A 30 -18.05 20.27 12.15
C GLY A 30 -16.95 20.72 11.20
N VAL A 31 -16.07 19.86 10.66
CA VAL A 31 -15.07 20.30 9.68
C VAL A 31 -15.59 20.09 8.26
N LYS A 32 -16.13 21.16 7.67
CA LYS A 32 -16.51 21.21 6.27
C LYS A 32 -15.22 21.13 5.43
N ARG A 33 -15.04 20.04 4.68
CA ARG A 33 -13.91 19.83 3.75
C ARG A 33 -13.94 20.93 2.67
N ILE A 34 -12.94 21.80 2.64
CA ILE A 34 -12.79 22.81 1.59
C ILE A 34 -12.22 22.13 0.35
N GLN A 35 -12.85 22.34 -0.80
CA GLN A 35 -12.47 21.72 -2.07
C GLN A 35 -11.20 22.40 -2.66
N PRO A 36 -10.40 21.70 -3.48
CA PRO A 36 -9.06 22.16 -3.88
C PRO A 36 -8.99 23.42 -4.75
N HIS A 37 -10.12 23.93 -5.25
CA HIS A 37 -10.14 25.00 -6.26
C HIS A 37 -10.11 26.44 -5.72
N ASP A 38 -10.14 26.65 -4.40
CA ASP A 38 -10.37 28.00 -3.83
C ASP A 38 -9.16 28.63 -3.09
N ARG A 39 -7.91 28.38 -3.50
CA ARG A 39 -6.73 29.05 -2.88
C ARG A 39 -6.16 30.17 -3.75
N PRO A 40 -6.07 31.42 -3.26
CA PRO A 40 -5.35 32.48 -3.97
C PRO A 40 -3.83 32.25 -3.89
N PHE A 41 -3.17 32.38 -5.05
CA PHE A 41 -1.72 32.36 -5.23
C PHE A 41 -1.08 33.54 -4.48
N ILE A 42 -0.24 33.28 -3.48
CA ILE A 42 0.65 34.29 -2.90
C ILE A 42 2.08 33.78 -3.08
N GLY A 43 2.80 34.38 -4.04
CA GLY A 43 4.23 34.18 -4.20
C GLY A 43 4.99 34.93 -3.11
N PHE A 44 6.01 34.27 -2.54
CA PHE A 44 6.97 34.94 -1.66
C PHE A 44 8.40 34.73 -2.18
N LEU A 45 9.00 35.86 -2.52
CA LEU A 45 10.40 36.10 -2.80
C LEU A 45 11.21 35.95 -1.50
N ALA A 46 12.21 35.07 -1.47
CA ALA A 46 13.15 34.97 -0.35
C ALA A 46 14.54 35.44 -0.78
N LEU A 47 15.00 36.52 -0.14
CA LEU A 47 16.29 37.18 -0.28
C LEU A 47 17.36 36.44 0.54
N PHE A 48 18.57 36.31 -0.01
CA PHE A 48 19.75 35.71 0.62
C PHE A 48 20.18 36.43 1.91
N ILE A 49 20.49 35.66 2.96
CA ILE A 49 21.56 35.98 3.92
C ILE A 49 22.25 34.66 4.32
N GLY A 50 23.54 34.54 4.04
CA GLY A 50 24.36 33.39 4.42
C GLY A 50 24.88 33.49 5.84
N PHE A 51 25.13 32.34 6.48
CA PHE A 51 26.11 32.20 7.56
C PHE A 51 26.60 30.75 7.66
N SER A 52 27.85 30.60 8.11
CA SER A 52 28.77 29.48 7.86
C SER A 52 28.89 28.52 9.06
N VAL A 53 28.87 27.20 8.77
CA VAL A 53 29.72 26.09 9.29
C VAL A 53 29.80 25.85 10.82
N TYR A 54 29.51 24.60 11.25
CA TYR A 54 30.40 23.85 12.18
C TYR A 54 30.21 22.34 12.03
N THR A 55 31.32 21.62 11.87
CA THR A 55 31.45 20.16 11.87
C THR A 55 31.42 19.59 13.29
N ILE A 56 30.74 18.46 13.52
CA ILE A 56 31.05 17.56 14.65
C ILE A 56 31.18 16.13 14.11
N SER A 57 32.35 15.54 14.36
CA SER A 57 32.61 14.10 14.17
C SER A 57 32.70 13.41 15.53
N SER A 58 32.46 12.09 15.47
CA SER A 58 32.90 11.01 16.37
C SER A 58 31.92 10.49 17.45
N PHE A 59 31.51 9.24 17.22
CA PHE A 59 31.59 8.10 18.14
C PHE A 59 30.63 8.03 19.34
N LEU A 60 29.67 7.10 19.28
CA LEU A 60 29.73 5.83 20.03
C LEU A 60 28.72 4.81 19.50
N SER A 61 29.21 3.57 19.45
CA SER A 61 28.48 2.34 19.14
C SER A 61 27.80 1.79 20.40
N SER A 62 26.76 1.01 20.13
CA SER A 62 26.14 -0.01 20.97
C SER A 62 25.05 0.45 21.95
N ASN A 63 23.90 -0.21 21.77
CA ASN A 63 22.80 -0.36 22.70
C ASN A 63 21.89 0.86 22.90
N ASN A 64 20.81 0.81 22.12
CA ASN A 64 19.54 1.50 22.30
C ASN A 64 19.33 2.02 23.74
N SER A 65 19.62 3.29 23.97
CA SER A 65 19.13 4.09 25.10
C SER A 65 19.47 5.58 24.87
N TYR A 66 18.43 6.37 24.63
CA TYR A 66 18.38 7.84 24.66
C TYR A 66 19.23 8.59 23.61
N ILE A 67 18.54 9.13 22.58
CA ILE A 67 18.99 10.34 21.88
C ILE A 67 17.85 11.37 21.99
N GLU A 68 17.84 12.17 23.05
CA GLU A 68 17.41 13.57 22.89
C GLU A 68 18.66 14.37 22.55
N GLN A 69 18.98 14.49 21.26
CA GLN A 69 19.76 15.62 20.80
C GLN A 69 18.77 16.60 20.19
N MET A 70 18.41 17.61 21.00
CA MET A 70 17.69 18.79 20.55
C MET A 70 18.50 19.46 19.45
N PHE A 71 18.15 19.22 18.18
CA PHE A 71 18.58 20.08 17.09
C PHE A 71 17.71 21.34 17.17
N THR A 72 18.23 22.39 17.81
CA THR A 72 17.65 23.72 17.68
C THR A 72 17.89 24.19 16.26
N ASP A 73 16.81 24.33 15.48
CA ASP A 73 16.84 25.09 14.24
C ASP A 73 17.29 26.54 14.53
N VAL A 74 17.69 27.29 13.50
CA VAL A 74 18.15 28.69 13.54
C VAL A 74 17.15 29.62 14.26
N THR A 75 15.90 29.16 14.44
CA THR A 75 14.81 29.85 15.14
C THR A 75 14.75 29.61 16.66
N GLY A 76 15.57 28.70 17.22
CA GLY A 76 15.54 28.36 18.65
C GLY A 76 14.27 27.60 19.08
N VAL A 77 13.48 27.11 18.13
CA VAL A 77 12.30 26.29 18.38
C VAL A 77 12.75 24.83 18.55
N PRO A 78 12.36 24.14 19.64
CA PRO A 78 12.55 22.70 19.75
C PRO A 78 11.84 22.01 18.59
N VAL A 79 12.60 21.35 17.72
CA VAL A 79 12.02 20.47 16.70
C VAL A 79 11.60 19.20 17.42
N GLU A 80 10.30 19.00 17.64
CA GLU A 80 9.76 17.71 18.07
C GLU A 80 10.11 16.67 17.01
N VAL A 81 11.05 15.78 17.32
CA VAL A 81 11.32 14.61 16.50
C VAL A 81 10.15 13.67 16.74
N VAL A 82 9.13 13.74 15.88
CA VAL A 82 8.01 12.79 15.93
C VAL A 82 8.59 11.42 15.56
N GLU A 83 8.88 10.59 16.56
CA GLU A 83 9.13 9.17 16.34
C GLU A 83 7.88 8.56 15.72
N THR A 84 7.90 8.33 14.41
CA THR A 84 6.90 7.50 13.76
C THR A 84 7.17 6.06 14.17
N ASN A 85 6.65 5.67 15.33
CA ASN A 85 6.70 4.30 15.79
C ASN A 85 6.03 3.40 14.74
N SER A 86 6.85 2.59 14.07
CA SER A 86 6.39 1.66 13.07
C SER A 86 5.36 0.70 13.68
N PRO A 87 4.23 0.43 13.01
CA PRO A 87 3.24 -0.55 13.46
C PRO A 87 3.74 -1.99 13.35
N PHE A 88 4.88 -2.23 12.70
CA PHE A 88 5.43 -3.56 12.45
C PHE A 88 6.81 -3.74 13.07
N SER A 89 7.01 -4.87 13.76
CA SER A 89 8.25 -5.15 14.48
C SER A 89 9.47 -5.40 13.58
N ASP A 90 9.24 -5.74 12.31
CA ASP A 90 10.25 -6.00 11.29
C ASP A 90 10.44 -4.84 10.30
N MET A 91 9.83 -3.68 10.58
CA MET A 91 9.96 -2.48 9.75
C MET A 91 10.56 -1.34 10.56
N MET A 92 11.88 -1.24 10.54
CA MET A 92 12.62 -0.11 11.13
C MET A 92 12.62 1.09 10.17
N SER A 93 12.81 2.31 10.71
CA SER A 93 12.79 3.55 9.93
C SER A 93 13.88 3.63 8.84
N ASP A 94 14.96 2.87 9.00
CA ASP A 94 16.08 2.78 8.05
C ASP A 94 15.84 1.82 6.87
N HIS A 95 14.78 1.00 6.91
CA HIS A 95 14.42 0.16 5.77
C HIS A 95 14.08 1.03 4.55
N PRO A 96 14.60 0.75 3.34
CA PRO A 96 14.44 1.63 2.17
C PRO A 96 13.00 1.85 1.68
N ASN A 97 12.05 1.06 2.19
CA ASN A 97 10.61 1.17 1.91
C ASN A 97 9.77 1.46 3.17
N SER A 98 10.40 1.82 4.30
CA SER A 98 9.73 2.06 5.58
C SER A 98 8.65 3.14 5.45
N GLU A 99 8.98 4.28 4.83
CA GLU A 99 8.05 5.40 4.60
C GLU A 99 6.79 4.93 3.86
N ALA A 100 6.95 4.24 2.73
CA ALA A 100 5.84 3.76 1.93
C ALA A 100 4.96 2.78 2.70
N ILE A 101 5.57 1.83 3.42
CA ILE A 101 4.84 0.81 4.17
C ILE A 101 4.07 1.45 5.33
N ILE A 102 4.69 2.35 6.08
CA ILE A 102 4.06 3.01 7.22
C ILE A 102 2.91 3.92 6.74
N ALA A 103 3.13 4.71 5.69
CA ALA A 103 2.09 5.58 5.13
C ALA A 103 0.87 4.77 4.66
N LEU A 104 1.08 3.74 3.84
CA LEU A 104 -0.01 2.90 3.34
C LEU A 104 -0.73 2.11 4.44
N TYR A 105 -0.05 1.78 5.55
CA TYR A 105 -0.70 1.18 6.71
C TYR A 105 -1.69 2.15 7.37
N TYR A 106 -1.29 3.41 7.57
CA TYR A 106 -2.15 4.41 8.18
C TYR A 106 -3.33 4.82 7.28
N GLU A 107 -3.17 4.71 5.97
CA GLU A 107 -4.27 4.83 5.00
C GLU A 107 -5.17 3.58 4.94
N GLY A 108 -4.84 2.50 5.67
CA GLY A 108 -5.63 1.26 5.69
C GLY A 108 -5.50 0.39 4.43
N ILE A 109 -4.56 0.72 3.53
CA ILE A 109 -4.35 0.04 2.25
C ILE A 109 -3.62 -1.29 2.45
N ILE A 110 -2.69 -1.33 3.40
CA ILE A 110 -1.91 -2.53 3.70
C ILE A 110 -2.02 -2.89 5.18
N GLY A 111 -1.91 -4.19 5.45
CA GLY A 111 -1.85 -4.74 6.80
C GLY A 111 -0.64 -5.66 6.98
N GLY A 112 -0.39 -6.03 8.23
CA GLY A 112 0.60 -7.02 8.61
C GLY A 112 -0.02 -8.37 8.98
N TYR A 113 0.82 -9.24 9.50
CA TYR A 113 0.44 -10.55 10.00
C TYR A 113 0.06 -10.46 11.49
N ALA A 114 -0.64 -11.48 11.98
CA ALA A 114 -1.08 -11.54 13.39
C ALA A 114 0.09 -11.58 14.40
N ASP A 115 1.31 -11.90 13.93
CA ASP A 115 2.54 -11.88 14.72
C ASP A 115 3.14 -10.46 14.87
N GLY A 116 2.50 -9.43 14.30
CA GLY A 116 2.97 -8.04 14.36
C GLY A 116 4.01 -7.69 13.30
N THR A 117 4.28 -8.57 12.33
CA THR A 117 5.24 -8.32 11.24
C THR A 117 4.56 -7.90 9.93
N TYR A 118 5.30 -7.24 9.05
CA TYR A 118 4.89 -6.92 7.68
C TYR A 118 5.36 -7.94 6.64
N LYS A 119 6.52 -8.56 6.89
CA LYS A 119 7.25 -9.49 6.01
C LYS A 119 7.59 -8.87 4.65
N PRO A 120 8.43 -7.81 4.61
CA PRO A 120 8.68 -7.01 3.42
C PRO A 120 9.17 -7.82 2.21
N GLU A 121 9.95 -8.87 2.45
CA GLU A 121 10.58 -9.70 1.41
C GLU A 121 9.67 -10.80 0.84
N ASN A 122 8.50 -11.05 1.44
CA ASN A 122 7.59 -12.07 0.91
C ASN A 122 7.08 -11.65 -0.47
N SER A 123 7.05 -12.58 -1.42
CA SER A 123 6.42 -12.36 -2.72
C SER A 123 4.92 -12.14 -2.59
N VAL A 124 4.39 -11.27 -3.44
CA VAL A 124 2.95 -10.97 -3.53
C VAL A 124 2.31 -11.81 -4.62
N ASN A 125 1.17 -12.42 -4.32
CA ASN A 125 0.35 -13.07 -5.35
C ASN A 125 -0.64 -12.08 -6.00
N ARG A 126 -1.19 -12.45 -7.16
CA ARG A 126 -2.09 -11.59 -7.94
C ARG A 126 -3.38 -11.21 -7.21
N ALA A 127 -3.87 -12.04 -6.29
CA ALA A 127 -5.04 -11.71 -5.46
C ALA A 127 -4.73 -10.67 -4.39
N GLU A 128 -3.60 -10.82 -3.68
CA GLU A 128 -3.11 -9.87 -2.70
C GLU A 128 -2.82 -8.51 -3.35
N PHE A 129 -2.19 -8.52 -4.52
CA PHE A 129 -1.94 -7.31 -5.29
C PHE A 129 -3.22 -6.59 -5.69
N ALA A 130 -4.22 -7.30 -6.23
CA ALA A 130 -5.51 -6.70 -6.61
C ALA A 130 -6.20 -6.07 -5.40
N LYS A 131 -6.15 -6.74 -4.24
CA LYS A 131 -6.68 -6.23 -2.98
C LYS A 131 -5.98 -4.94 -2.55
N MET A 132 -4.65 -4.89 -2.54
CA MET A 132 -3.91 -3.66 -2.22
C MET A 132 -4.25 -2.52 -3.19
N LEU A 133 -4.43 -2.83 -4.47
CA LEU A 133 -4.69 -1.84 -5.50
C LEU A 133 -6.08 -1.21 -5.37
N VAL A 134 -7.13 -2.00 -5.15
CA VAL A 134 -8.50 -1.46 -5.02
C VAL A 134 -8.64 -0.58 -3.77
N GLU A 135 -7.93 -0.91 -2.68
CA GLU A 135 -7.87 -0.05 -1.49
C GLU A 135 -7.12 1.26 -1.80
N ALA A 136 -5.97 1.17 -2.49
CA ALA A 136 -5.18 2.34 -2.81
C ALA A 136 -5.87 3.30 -3.79
N ALA A 137 -6.70 2.77 -4.68
CA ALA A 137 -7.49 3.53 -5.62
C ALA A 137 -8.84 4.03 -5.04
N ASP A 138 -9.12 3.74 -3.76
CA ASP A 138 -10.39 4.07 -3.08
C ASP A 138 -11.63 3.58 -3.87
N LEU A 139 -11.53 2.39 -4.47
CA LEU A 139 -12.60 1.78 -5.26
C LEU A 139 -13.56 1.03 -4.32
N ASP A 140 -14.87 1.30 -4.38
CA ASP A 140 -15.86 0.49 -3.64
C ASP A 140 -16.05 -0.87 -4.30
N TYR A 141 -15.21 -1.84 -3.93
CA TYR A 141 -15.29 -3.23 -4.38
C TYR A 141 -16.16 -4.10 -3.47
N THR A 142 -16.72 -3.57 -2.38
CA THR A 142 -17.37 -4.36 -1.31
C THR A 142 -18.80 -4.79 -1.64
N LYS A 143 -19.40 -4.19 -2.67
CA LYS A 143 -20.82 -4.38 -3.04
C LYS A 143 -21.00 -4.71 -4.51
N LEU A 144 -20.14 -5.56 -5.06
CA LEU A 144 -20.34 -6.06 -6.41
C LEU A 144 -21.62 -6.91 -6.49
N PRO A 145 -22.43 -6.74 -7.55
CA PRO A 145 -23.53 -7.64 -7.85
C PRO A 145 -23.06 -9.10 -7.91
N PRO A 146 -23.84 -10.07 -7.38
CA PRO A 146 -23.48 -11.48 -7.50
C PRO A 146 -23.29 -11.95 -8.95
N SER A 147 -23.99 -11.32 -9.92
CA SER A 147 -23.81 -11.56 -11.35
C SER A 147 -22.41 -11.18 -11.84
N ASP A 148 -21.80 -10.18 -11.24
CA ASP A 148 -20.51 -9.65 -11.66
C ASP A 148 -19.39 -10.56 -11.18
N ILE A 149 -19.53 -11.10 -9.96
CA ILE A 149 -18.66 -12.17 -9.45
C ILE A 149 -18.84 -13.45 -10.30
N ALA A 150 -20.08 -13.84 -10.62
CA ALA A 150 -20.34 -15.04 -11.41
C ALA A 150 -19.78 -14.97 -12.84
N ASN A 151 -19.73 -13.77 -13.46
CA ASN A 151 -19.22 -13.56 -14.82
C ASN A 151 -17.77 -13.04 -14.87
N CYS A 152 -17.03 -13.20 -13.79
CA CYS A 152 -15.68 -12.67 -13.61
C CYS A 152 -14.61 -13.50 -14.35
N PHE A 153 -13.78 -14.26 -13.64
CA PHE A 153 -12.82 -15.22 -14.21
C PHE A 153 -13.22 -16.61 -13.75
N THR A 154 -13.00 -17.64 -14.56
CA THR A 154 -13.49 -19.00 -14.27
C THR A 154 -13.05 -19.50 -12.88
N ASP A 155 -11.78 -19.34 -12.55
CA ASP A 155 -11.20 -19.71 -11.25
C ASP A 155 -11.53 -18.77 -10.08
N VAL A 156 -12.20 -17.65 -10.34
CA VAL A 156 -12.73 -16.74 -9.32
C VAL A 156 -14.23 -16.96 -9.12
N SER A 157 -14.97 -17.16 -10.21
CA SER A 157 -16.40 -17.50 -10.22
C SER A 157 -16.68 -18.84 -9.54
N ASP A 158 -15.73 -19.78 -9.58
CA ASP A 158 -15.79 -21.06 -8.84
C ASP A 158 -15.68 -20.86 -7.31
N LEU A 159 -15.25 -19.68 -6.85
CA LEU A 159 -14.99 -19.32 -5.46
C LEU A 159 -15.61 -17.96 -5.09
N PRO A 160 -16.94 -17.78 -5.25
CA PRO A 160 -17.58 -16.46 -5.21
C PRO A 160 -17.52 -15.79 -3.83
N ASP A 161 -17.44 -16.57 -2.76
CA ASP A 161 -17.36 -16.07 -1.37
C ASP A 161 -15.91 -15.90 -0.87
N HIS A 162 -14.91 -16.17 -1.71
CA HIS A 162 -13.51 -16.07 -1.31
C HIS A 162 -13.08 -14.60 -1.20
N TRP A 163 -12.23 -14.27 -0.23
CA TRP A 163 -11.89 -12.89 0.14
C TRP A 163 -11.37 -12.02 -1.01
N PHE A 164 -10.74 -12.63 -2.02
CA PHE A 164 -10.18 -11.91 -3.17
C PHE A 164 -11.20 -11.67 -4.27
N ALA A 165 -12.32 -12.41 -4.30
CA ALA A 165 -13.24 -12.39 -5.43
C ALA A 165 -13.77 -10.96 -5.69
N PRO A 166 -14.21 -10.20 -4.67
CA PRO A 166 -14.68 -8.84 -4.91
C PRO A 166 -13.59 -7.91 -5.48
N SER A 167 -12.38 -7.91 -4.91
CA SER A 167 -11.28 -7.05 -5.37
C SER A 167 -10.81 -7.38 -6.78
N VAL A 168 -10.70 -8.68 -7.11
CA VAL A 168 -10.29 -9.14 -8.44
C VAL A 168 -11.35 -8.78 -9.49
N CYS A 169 -12.63 -8.99 -9.18
CA CYS A 169 -13.70 -8.71 -10.13
C CYS A 169 -13.91 -7.21 -10.31
N ALA A 170 -13.81 -6.40 -9.26
CA ALA A 170 -13.83 -4.94 -9.39
C ALA A 170 -12.70 -4.46 -10.33
N SER A 171 -11.47 -4.94 -10.10
CA SER A 171 -10.32 -4.64 -10.97
C SER A 171 -10.54 -5.07 -12.43
N LYS A 172 -11.30 -6.13 -12.68
CA LYS A 172 -11.67 -6.58 -14.03
C LYS A 172 -12.64 -5.59 -14.67
N TYR A 173 -13.68 -5.17 -13.95
CA TYR A 173 -14.72 -4.27 -14.47
C TYR A 173 -14.21 -2.85 -14.71
N GLU A 174 -13.23 -2.39 -13.92
CA GLU A 174 -12.49 -1.15 -14.18
C GLU A 174 -11.47 -1.29 -15.34
N GLY A 175 -11.28 -2.49 -15.88
CA GLY A 175 -10.35 -2.75 -16.98
C GLY A 175 -8.87 -2.77 -16.59
N TRP A 176 -8.55 -2.74 -15.29
CA TRP A 176 -7.17 -2.72 -14.79
C TRP A 176 -6.47 -4.05 -14.97
N VAL A 177 -7.20 -5.16 -14.79
CA VAL A 177 -6.65 -6.52 -14.93
C VAL A 177 -7.31 -7.28 -16.06
N LYS A 178 -6.48 -8.11 -16.71
CA LYS A 178 -6.90 -9.13 -17.67
C LYS A 178 -6.50 -10.50 -17.15
N GLY A 179 -7.29 -11.50 -17.53
CA GLY A 179 -6.99 -12.91 -17.27
C GLY A 179 -5.97 -13.46 -18.25
N TYR A 180 -5.51 -14.67 -17.99
CA TYR A 180 -4.73 -15.48 -18.89
C TYR A 180 -5.64 -16.26 -19.85
N ASP A 181 -5.03 -16.94 -20.82
CA ASP A 181 -5.72 -17.86 -21.73
C ASP A 181 -6.60 -18.86 -20.96
N GLY A 182 -7.78 -19.15 -21.52
CA GLY A 182 -8.79 -19.99 -20.86
C GLY A 182 -9.64 -19.28 -19.81
N GLY A 183 -9.56 -17.94 -19.72
CA GLY A 183 -10.47 -17.13 -18.90
C GLY A 183 -10.17 -17.15 -17.40
N LYS A 184 -8.94 -17.53 -17.01
CA LYS A 184 -8.50 -17.63 -15.61
C LYS A 184 -7.75 -16.38 -15.16
N TYR A 185 -7.87 -16.02 -13.88
CA TYR A 185 -7.08 -14.95 -13.26
C TYR A 185 -5.76 -15.45 -12.65
N SER A 186 -5.72 -16.71 -12.21
CA SER A 186 -4.64 -17.32 -11.43
C SER A 186 -4.30 -16.55 -10.15
N PRO A 187 -5.24 -16.44 -9.19
CA PRO A 187 -5.11 -15.59 -8.00
C PRO A 187 -3.90 -15.91 -7.12
N THR A 188 -3.49 -17.18 -7.04
CA THR A 188 -2.37 -17.64 -6.21
C THR A 188 -1.00 -17.51 -6.89
N LYS A 189 -0.97 -17.19 -8.19
CA LYS A 189 0.28 -17.00 -8.93
C LYS A 189 0.96 -15.71 -8.44
N GLY A 190 2.27 -15.76 -8.24
CA GLY A 190 3.09 -14.57 -7.97
C GLY A 190 2.93 -13.55 -9.08
N ILE A 191 2.75 -12.28 -8.72
CA ILE A 191 2.72 -11.20 -9.71
C ILE A 191 4.16 -10.82 -10.09
N ASN A 192 4.42 -10.67 -11.38
CA ASN A 192 5.70 -10.15 -11.84
C ASN A 192 5.69 -8.61 -11.94
N ARG A 193 6.87 -8.02 -12.06
CA ARG A 193 7.04 -6.58 -12.02
C ARG A 193 6.40 -5.85 -13.19
N ALA A 194 6.50 -6.39 -14.41
CA ALA A 194 5.87 -5.79 -15.58
C ALA A 194 4.34 -5.76 -15.46
N GLU A 195 3.75 -6.85 -14.96
CA GLU A 195 2.31 -6.94 -14.67
C GLU A 195 1.91 -5.91 -13.61
N ALA A 196 2.60 -5.89 -12.46
CA ALA A 196 2.29 -4.97 -11.37
C ALA A 196 2.34 -3.49 -11.81
N VAL A 197 3.39 -3.11 -12.53
CA VAL A 197 3.57 -1.74 -13.04
C VAL A 197 2.46 -1.37 -14.02
N LYS A 198 2.16 -2.21 -15.00
CA LYS A 198 1.12 -1.91 -15.99
C LYS A 198 -0.26 -1.76 -15.34
N ILE A 199 -0.56 -2.60 -14.35
CA ILE A 199 -1.85 -2.53 -13.65
C ILE A 199 -1.92 -1.27 -12.78
N ILE A 200 -0.86 -0.91 -12.04
CA ILE A 200 -0.81 0.34 -11.26
C ILE A 200 -1.00 1.56 -12.17
N LEU A 201 -0.26 1.63 -13.28
CA LEU A 201 -0.35 2.76 -14.20
C LEU A 201 -1.76 2.91 -14.78
N THR A 202 -2.39 1.79 -15.16
CA THR A 202 -3.77 1.79 -15.65
C THR A 202 -4.75 2.26 -14.56
N ALA A 203 -4.64 1.71 -13.34
CA ALA A 203 -5.57 1.99 -12.25
C ALA A 203 -5.53 3.44 -11.77
N PHE A 204 -4.35 4.06 -11.80
CA PHE A 204 -4.17 5.46 -11.45
C PHE A 204 -4.25 6.40 -12.66
N GLU A 205 -4.66 5.90 -13.84
CA GLU A 205 -4.84 6.70 -15.05
C GLU A 205 -3.59 7.50 -15.44
N PHE A 206 -2.43 6.84 -15.45
CA PHE A 206 -1.23 7.43 -16.05
C PHE A 206 -1.26 7.30 -17.57
N ASP A 207 -0.70 8.28 -18.26
CA ASP A 207 -0.46 8.18 -19.69
C ASP A 207 0.61 7.11 -19.95
N ILE A 208 0.22 6.04 -20.64
CA ILE A 208 1.12 4.97 -21.06
C ILE A 208 1.31 5.11 -22.57
N PRO A 209 2.51 5.48 -23.06
CA PRO A 209 2.75 5.59 -24.48
C PRO A 209 2.61 4.22 -25.15
N GLU A 210 2.21 4.22 -26.42
CA GLU A 210 2.21 3.00 -27.21
C GLU A 210 3.64 2.50 -27.40
N ASN A 211 3.85 1.18 -27.48
CA ASN A 211 5.21 0.62 -27.60
C ASN A 211 5.96 1.17 -28.84
N SER A 212 5.24 1.47 -29.93
CA SER A 212 5.82 2.05 -31.15
C SER A 212 6.33 3.49 -30.98
N GLU A 213 5.90 4.19 -29.92
CA GLU A 213 6.31 5.57 -29.63
C GLU A 213 7.61 5.62 -28.81
N VAL A 214 8.00 4.51 -28.17
CA VAL A 214 9.20 4.41 -27.35
C VAL A 214 10.41 4.04 -28.21
N LEU A 215 11.23 5.04 -28.53
CA LEU A 215 12.38 4.88 -29.43
C LEU A 215 13.67 4.44 -28.73
N THR A 216 13.72 4.50 -27.40
CA THR A 216 14.90 4.16 -26.59
C THR A 216 14.51 3.33 -25.39
N ALA A 217 15.31 2.33 -25.05
CA ALA A 217 15.04 1.46 -23.92
C ALA A 217 15.02 2.27 -22.61
N PRO A 218 13.93 2.20 -21.81
CA PRO A 218 13.86 2.92 -20.54
C PRO A 218 14.82 2.34 -19.49
N TYR A 219 15.15 1.06 -19.57
CA TYR A 219 16.07 0.37 -18.66
C TYR A 219 17.00 -0.55 -19.46
N GLU A 220 18.12 -0.95 -18.86
CA GLU A 220 19.17 -1.73 -19.54
C GLU A 220 18.69 -3.12 -20.01
N ASP A 221 17.76 -3.72 -19.28
CA ASP A 221 17.21 -5.07 -19.50
C ASP A 221 15.84 -5.06 -20.18
N VAL A 222 15.36 -3.90 -20.66
CA VAL A 222 14.06 -3.78 -21.33
C VAL A 222 14.26 -3.70 -22.84
N PRO A 223 13.95 -4.76 -23.60
CA PRO A 223 14.10 -4.74 -25.05
C PRO A 223 13.00 -3.89 -25.70
N LEU A 224 13.31 -3.30 -26.87
CA LEU A 224 12.39 -2.42 -27.61
C LEU A 224 11.17 -3.13 -28.22
N ASP A 225 11.14 -4.46 -28.19
CA ASP A 225 9.98 -5.27 -28.61
C ASP A 225 9.19 -5.83 -27.42
N ALA A 226 9.52 -5.43 -26.19
CA ALA A 226 8.81 -5.84 -24.99
C ALA A 226 7.34 -5.40 -25.03
N TRP A 227 6.42 -6.33 -24.72
CA TRP A 227 4.98 -6.02 -24.62
C TRP A 227 4.64 -4.95 -23.56
N TYR A 228 5.55 -4.74 -22.60
CA TYR A 228 5.45 -3.80 -21.50
C TYR A 228 6.31 -2.54 -21.69
N LEU A 229 6.88 -2.30 -22.88
CA LEU A 229 7.82 -1.20 -23.13
C LEU A 229 7.25 0.17 -22.75
N GLY A 230 6.03 0.48 -23.19
CA GLY A 230 5.33 1.72 -22.85
C GLY A 230 5.10 1.87 -21.35
N ALA A 231 4.72 0.79 -20.67
CA ALA A 231 4.54 0.78 -19.22
C ALA A 231 5.87 1.00 -18.47
N ALA A 232 6.97 0.41 -18.94
CA ALA A 232 8.29 0.64 -18.37
C ALA A 232 8.74 2.11 -18.56
N GLN A 233 8.48 2.70 -19.73
CA GLN A 233 8.73 4.11 -20.01
C GLN A 233 7.94 5.01 -19.05
N ALA A 234 6.62 4.84 -18.99
CA ALA A 234 5.75 5.63 -18.11
C ALA A 234 6.13 5.47 -16.63
N ALA A 235 6.48 4.26 -16.18
CA ALA A 235 6.94 4.02 -14.82
C ALA A 235 8.23 4.77 -14.48
N LYS A 236 9.16 4.87 -15.44
CA LYS A 236 10.40 5.62 -15.28
C LYS A 236 10.13 7.12 -15.21
N GLU A 237 9.32 7.67 -16.12
CA GLU A 237 9.02 9.09 -16.20
C GLU A 237 8.32 9.61 -14.94
N ASN A 238 7.32 8.85 -14.47
CA ASN A 238 6.51 9.19 -13.30
C ASN A 238 7.12 8.74 -11.98
N GLY A 239 8.31 8.12 -11.99
CA GLY A 239 9.01 7.70 -10.77
C GLY A 239 8.31 6.58 -9.99
N ILE A 240 7.44 5.80 -10.64
CA ILE A 240 6.78 4.63 -10.05
C ILE A 240 7.84 3.57 -9.70
N VAL A 241 8.78 3.36 -10.61
CA VAL A 241 9.97 2.52 -10.43
C VAL A 241 11.20 3.42 -10.42
N ARG A 242 12.20 3.08 -9.59
CA ARG A 242 13.47 3.82 -9.51
C ARG A 242 14.10 3.96 -10.89
N LYS A 243 14.59 5.17 -11.22
CA LYS A 243 15.06 5.54 -12.57
C LYS A 243 16.39 4.90 -13.02
N LEU A 244 17.12 4.20 -12.15
CA LEU A 244 18.49 3.73 -12.42
C LEU A 244 18.57 2.19 -12.45
N GLY A 245 19.24 1.67 -13.49
CA GLY A 245 19.61 0.27 -13.62
C GLY A 245 18.60 -0.60 -14.38
N VAL A 246 18.23 -1.70 -13.72
CA VAL A 246 17.48 -2.86 -14.24
C VAL A 246 16.00 -2.76 -13.84
N PHE A 247 15.09 -3.04 -14.77
CA PHE A 247 13.65 -3.07 -14.54
C PHE A 247 13.20 -4.38 -13.88
N ASP A 248 13.79 -5.51 -14.24
CA ASP A 248 13.46 -6.88 -13.80
C ASP A 248 12.00 -7.26 -14.08
N ALA A 249 11.63 -7.27 -15.36
CA ALA A 249 10.25 -7.44 -15.81
C ALA A 249 9.57 -8.74 -15.33
N SER A 250 10.32 -9.85 -15.36
CA SER A 250 9.81 -11.19 -15.04
C SER A 250 9.97 -11.56 -13.57
N GLY A 251 10.77 -10.81 -12.81
CA GLY A 251 10.96 -11.00 -11.38
C GLY A 251 9.65 -10.89 -10.61
N GLY A 252 9.47 -11.81 -9.65
CA GLY A 252 8.39 -11.71 -8.67
C GLY A 252 8.59 -10.48 -7.79
N VAL A 253 7.51 -9.81 -7.41
CA VAL A 253 7.60 -8.59 -6.61
C VAL A 253 7.32 -8.89 -5.14
N SER A 254 8.25 -8.48 -4.27
CA SER A 254 8.09 -8.53 -2.81
C SER A 254 7.01 -7.54 -2.33
N ARG A 255 6.42 -7.77 -1.16
CA ARG A 255 5.46 -6.87 -0.50
C ARG A 255 5.96 -5.44 -0.38
N ALA A 256 7.22 -5.24 0.03
CA ALA A 256 7.82 -3.91 0.16
C ALA A 256 7.88 -3.16 -1.17
N HIS A 257 8.32 -3.83 -2.24
CA HIS A 257 8.36 -3.23 -3.57
C HIS A 257 6.96 -2.93 -4.13
N VAL A 258 5.95 -3.78 -3.89
CA VAL A 258 4.56 -3.45 -4.28
C VAL A 258 4.07 -2.22 -3.52
N ALA A 259 4.26 -2.17 -2.20
CA ALA A 259 3.90 -1.01 -1.38
C ALA A 259 4.60 0.27 -1.89
N GLN A 260 5.88 0.20 -2.23
CA GLN A 260 6.61 1.34 -2.77
C GLN A 260 6.02 1.84 -4.10
N MET A 261 5.68 0.94 -5.03
CA MET A 261 5.14 1.35 -6.34
C MET A 261 3.76 2.00 -6.19
N ILE A 262 2.89 1.45 -5.32
CA ILE A 262 1.58 2.02 -5.00
C ILE A 262 1.73 3.39 -4.34
N PHE A 263 2.60 3.50 -3.33
CA PHE A 263 2.90 4.76 -2.65
C PHE A 263 3.38 5.83 -3.64
N ASN A 264 4.29 5.49 -4.55
CA ASN A 264 4.78 6.41 -5.57
C ASN A 264 3.65 6.87 -6.50
N ALA A 265 2.75 5.96 -6.92
CA ALA A 265 1.61 6.29 -7.75
C ALA A 265 0.65 7.25 -7.04
N MET A 266 0.27 6.96 -5.79
CA MET A 266 -0.59 7.81 -4.97
C MET A 266 0.02 9.19 -4.76
N LYS A 267 1.30 9.27 -4.40
CA LYS A 267 2.03 10.53 -4.21
C LYS A 267 2.08 11.35 -5.49
N SER A 268 2.33 10.72 -6.65
CA SER A 268 2.32 11.40 -7.95
C SER A 268 0.94 11.93 -8.33
N LYS A 269 -0.14 11.35 -7.79
CA LYS A 269 -1.53 11.79 -8.01
C LYS A 269 -2.04 12.73 -6.91
N GLY A 270 -1.19 13.12 -5.95
CA GLY A 270 -1.55 14.02 -4.85
C GLY A 270 -2.54 13.42 -3.85
N MET A 271 -2.54 12.09 -3.72
CA MET A 271 -3.41 11.36 -2.78
C MET A 271 -2.77 11.17 -1.39
N LEU A 272 -1.50 11.57 -1.22
CA LEU A 272 -0.71 11.53 0.02
C LEU A 272 -0.03 12.89 0.25
#